data_AF-A0A9W7B0K3-F1
#
_entry.id   AF-A0A9W7B0K3-F1
#
_cell.length_a   1.000
_cell.length_b   1.000
_cell.length_c   1.000
_cell.angle_alpha   90.00
_cell.angle_beta   90.00
_cell.angle_gamma   90.00
#
_symmetry.space_group_name_H-M   'P 1'
#
loop_
_entity.id
_entity.type
_entity.pdbx_description
1 polymer ?
#
loop_
_entity_poly.entity_id
_entity_poly.type
_entity_poly.pdbx_seq_one_letter_code
_entity_poly.pdbx_strand_id
1 'polypeptide(L)'
;MNARGFPSTESMISLHVTRAGAAMVNGIYLPKSPTEIPVGFVKTCDEMGWESKRMWERLAVPKENKTWWLKDDDSYIYYNFGDGRWWIDGPDGKGMYVVKDFEKADKPPEKGWMRLTNMDGPAPEVVVITEDESEL
;
A
#
# COMPACT_ATOMS: atom_id res chain seq x y z
N MET A 1 -2.25 -42.02 14.68
CA MET A 1 -3.01 -40.75 14.70
C MET A 1 -2.05 -39.65 15.08
N ASN A 2 -1.69 -38.76 14.15
CA ASN A 2 -1.06 -37.47 14.42
C ASN A 2 -1.42 -36.56 13.23
N ALA A 3 -2.24 -35.55 13.50
CA ALA A 3 -2.72 -34.60 12.51
C ALA A 3 -1.55 -33.76 11.99
N ARG A 4 -1.28 -33.84 10.68
CA ARG A 4 -0.47 -32.85 9.98
C ARG A 4 -1.34 -31.61 9.85
N GLY A 5 -1.04 -30.57 10.61
CA GLY A 5 -1.56 -29.25 10.32
C GLY A 5 -1.02 -28.82 8.96
N PHE A 6 -1.90 -28.75 7.96
CA PHE A 6 -1.58 -28.04 6.73
C PHE A 6 -1.39 -26.57 7.10
N PRO A 7 -0.33 -25.88 6.63
CA PRO A 7 -0.29 -24.43 6.74
C PRO A 7 -1.54 -23.89 6.03
N SER A 8 -2.31 -23.06 6.73
CA SER A 8 -3.47 -22.38 6.16
C SER A 8 -3.02 -21.63 4.91
N THR A 9 -3.67 -21.90 3.77
CA THR A 9 -3.55 -21.10 2.56
C THR A 9 -3.94 -19.67 2.89
N GLU A 10 -2.96 -18.79 3.09
CA GLU A 10 -3.21 -17.35 3.15
C GLU A 10 -3.66 -16.93 1.74
N SER A 11 -4.95 -16.64 1.57
CA SER A 11 -5.45 -16.04 0.33
C SER A 11 -4.60 -14.80 0.05
N MET A 12 -3.95 -14.74 -1.11
CA MET A 12 -3.17 -13.57 -1.49
C MET A 12 -4.13 -12.41 -1.78
N ILE A 13 -4.01 -11.35 -1.00
CA ILE A 13 -4.83 -10.14 -1.14
C ILE A 13 -4.07 -9.14 -1.98
N SER A 14 -4.44 -9.00 -3.25
CA SER A 14 -3.93 -7.95 -4.13
C SER A 14 -4.91 -6.78 -4.20
N LEU A 15 -4.43 -5.64 -4.69
CA LEU A 15 -5.25 -4.45 -4.90
C LEU A 15 -5.22 -4.08 -6.38
N HIS A 16 -6.36 -3.71 -6.94
CA HIS A 16 -6.43 -3.13 -8.27
C HIS A 16 -6.87 -1.67 -8.18
N VAL A 17 -5.96 -0.77 -8.53
CA VAL A 17 -6.23 0.66 -8.60
C VAL A 17 -6.65 1.02 -10.01
N THR A 18 -7.79 1.69 -10.13
CA THR A 18 -8.31 2.17 -11.41
C THR A 18 -8.75 3.62 -11.31
N ARG A 19 -8.95 4.25 -12.47
CA ARG A 19 -9.52 5.61 -12.60
C ARG A 19 -8.71 6.70 -11.88
N ALA A 20 -7.46 6.46 -11.51
CA ALA A 20 -6.59 7.50 -11.03
C ALA A 20 -6.24 8.46 -12.19
N GLY A 21 -6.39 9.77 -11.96
CA GLY A 21 -5.87 10.81 -12.87
C GLY A 21 -4.35 10.74 -13.06
N ALA A 22 -3.62 10.38 -12.01
CA ALA A 22 -2.21 10.00 -12.11
C ALA A 22 -2.10 8.60 -12.72
N ALA A 23 -1.99 8.54 -14.05
CA ALA A 23 -2.07 7.28 -14.79
C ALA A 23 -1.09 6.22 -14.29
N MET A 24 0.10 6.63 -13.82
CA MET A 24 1.13 5.72 -13.31
C MET A 24 0.68 4.92 -12.10
N VAL A 25 -0.29 5.37 -11.29
CA VAL A 25 -0.70 4.60 -10.11
C VAL A 25 -1.81 3.60 -10.40
N ASN A 26 -2.35 3.56 -11.63
CA ASN A 26 -3.32 2.53 -12.01
C ASN A 26 -2.63 1.18 -12.22
N GLY A 27 -3.27 0.10 -11.82
CA GLY A 27 -2.78 -1.28 -12.02
C GLY A 27 -2.89 -2.14 -10.77
N ILE A 28 -2.28 -3.32 -10.83
CA ILE A 28 -2.33 -4.34 -9.78
C ILE A 28 -1.15 -4.15 -8.83
N TYR A 29 -1.45 -4.18 -7.53
CA TYR A 29 -0.47 -4.12 -6.47
C TYR A 29 -0.50 -5.41 -5.66
N LEU A 30 0.68 -5.96 -5.40
CA LEU A 30 0.87 -7.21 -4.68
C LEU A 30 1.29 -6.94 -3.24
N PRO A 31 0.84 -7.75 -2.27
CA PRO A 31 1.18 -7.55 -0.88
C PRO A 31 2.68 -7.78 -0.65
N LYS A 32 3.27 -7.01 0.25
CA LYS A 32 4.68 -7.06 0.61
C LYS A 32 4.87 -7.22 2.11
N SER A 33 6.03 -7.76 2.50
CA SER A 33 6.36 -7.89 3.91
C SER A 33 6.49 -6.51 4.55
N PRO A 34 5.97 -6.29 5.78
CA PRO A 34 6.18 -5.04 6.51
C PRO A 34 7.66 -4.69 6.72
N THR A 35 8.55 -5.70 6.65
CA THR A 35 10.01 -5.52 6.78
C THR A 35 10.69 -5.05 5.50
N GLU A 36 10.02 -5.15 4.35
CA GLU A 36 10.49 -4.60 3.08
C GLU A 36 10.12 -3.11 3.03
N ILE A 37 11.05 -2.28 2.56
CA ILE A 37 10.86 -0.84 2.40
C ILE A 37 10.69 -0.54 0.90
N PRO A 38 9.65 0.18 0.47
CA PRO A 38 9.49 0.57 -0.93
C PRO A 38 10.68 1.39 -1.42
N VAL A 39 11.17 1.10 -2.63
CA VAL A 39 12.30 1.84 -3.24
C VAL A 39 11.99 3.33 -3.36
N GLY A 40 10.75 3.69 -3.75
CA GLY A 40 10.31 5.09 -3.79
C GLY A 40 10.39 5.77 -2.43
N PHE A 41 9.98 5.09 -1.35
CA PHE A 41 10.06 5.63 0.01
C PHE A 41 11.52 5.94 0.42
N VAL A 42 12.46 5.07 0.06
CA VAL A 42 13.89 5.30 0.30
C VAL A 42 14.37 6.56 -0.44
N LYS A 43 14.00 6.74 -1.72
CA LYS A 43 14.34 7.95 -2.49
C LYS A 43 13.85 9.23 -1.80
N THR A 44 12.59 9.26 -1.37
CA THR A 44 12.02 10.41 -0.65
C THR A 44 12.75 10.67 0.67
N CYS A 45 13.14 9.61 1.40
CA CYS A 45 13.94 9.77 2.62
C CYS A 45 15.32 10.37 2.31
N ASP A 46 16.00 9.88 1.29
CA ASP A 46 17.32 10.38 0.88
C ASP A 46 17.26 11.86 0.47
N GLU A 47 16.24 12.25 -0.30
CA GLU A 47 16.01 13.65 -0.69
C GLU A 47 15.78 14.57 0.52
N MET A 48 15.12 14.07 1.55
CA MET A 48 14.82 14.82 2.78
C MET A 48 15.92 14.71 3.85
N GLY A 49 16.97 13.93 3.61
CA GLY A 49 18.04 13.66 4.59
C GLY A 49 17.56 12.85 5.80
N TRP A 50 16.57 11.99 5.61
CA TRP A 50 16.03 11.10 6.64
C TRP A 50 16.59 9.68 6.52
N GLU A 51 16.73 9.00 7.65
CA GLU A 51 17.11 7.58 7.65
C GLU A 51 15.89 6.71 7.36
N SER A 52 15.90 6.04 6.20
CA SER A 52 14.72 5.37 5.62
C SER A 52 14.19 4.23 6.48
N LYS A 53 15.05 3.43 7.10
CA LYS A 53 14.61 2.31 7.95
C LYS A 53 13.88 2.82 9.18
N ARG A 54 14.47 3.76 9.92
CA ARG A 54 13.84 4.39 11.08
C ARG A 54 12.56 5.12 10.73
N MET A 55 12.49 5.77 9.57
CA MET A 55 11.26 6.43 9.12
C MET A 55 10.18 5.42 8.76
N TRP A 56 10.51 4.36 8.04
CA TRP A 56 9.56 3.29 7.72
C TRP A 56 9.06 2.59 8.99
N GLU A 57 9.98 2.26 9.91
CA GLU A 57 9.66 1.69 11.22
C GLU A 57 8.74 2.60 12.04
N ARG A 58 8.82 3.92 11.87
CA ARG A 58 7.98 4.90 12.56
C ARG A 58 6.64 5.18 11.87
N LEU A 59 6.58 5.06 10.55
CA LEU A 59 5.40 5.50 9.79
C LEU A 59 4.56 4.32 9.30
N ALA A 60 5.15 3.19 8.95
CA ALA A 60 4.46 2.08 8.28
C ALA A 60 4.46 0.77 9.09
N VAL A 61 5.46 0.54 9.95
CA VAL A 61 5.61 -0.72 10.71
C VAL A 61 5.18 -0.67 12.20
N PRO A 62 5.13 0.48 12.92
CA PRO A 62 5.36 0.49 14.37
C PRO A 62 4.28 -0.14 15.25
N LYS A 63 3.09 -0.50 14.74
CA LYS A 63 2.01 -0.95 15.63
C LYS A 63 1.36 -2.29 15.29
N GLU A 64 1.28 -2.72 14.03
CA GLU A 64 0.36 -3.83 13.70
C GLU A 64 0.88 -4.75 12.56
N ASN A 65 2.15 -4.66 12.14
CA ASN A 65 2.66 -5.41 10.98
C ASN A 65 1.75 -5.27 9.74
N LYS A 66 1.24 -4.06 9.54
CA LYS A 66 0.24 -3.79 8.53
C LYS A 66 0.82 -4.03 7.14
N THR A 67 0.11 -4.82 6.34
CA THR A 67 0.49 -5.09 4.95
C THR A 67 0.54 -3.78 4.16
N TRP A 68 1.51 -3.69 3.27
CA TRP A 68 1.59 -2.67 2.23
C TRP A 68 1.66 -3.36 0.88
N TRP A 69 1.38 -2.63 -0.20
CA TRP A 69 1.29 -3.22 -1.54
C TRP A 69 2.19 -2.50 -2.52
N LEU A 70 2.79 -3.25 -3.44
CA LEU A 70 3.74 -2.79 -4.44
C LEU A 70 3.25 -3.15 -5.84
N LYS A 71 3.32 -2.18 -6.76
CA LYS A 71 3.14 -2.41 -8.19
C LYS A 71 4.51 -2.62 -8.87
N ASP A 72 4.50 -3.27 -10.02
CA ASP A 72 5.68 -3.61 -10.82
C ASP A 72 6.57 -2.42 -11.25
N ASP A 73 6.03 -1.21 -11.24
CA ASP A 73 6.75 0.03 -11.55
C ASP A 73 7.27 0.81 -10.33
N ASP A 74 7.28 0.20 -9.14
CA ASP A 74 7.65 0.80 -7.86
C ASP A 74 6.63 1.78 -7.25
N SER A 75 5.44 1.96 -7.83
CA SER A 75 4.32 2.62 -7.10
C SER A 75 3.90 1.76 -5.92
N TYR A 76 3.50 2.37 -4.80
CA TYR A 76 3.13 1.60 -3.60
C TYR A 76 1.99 2.22 -2.81
N ILE A 77 1.32 1.37 -2.03
CA ILE A 77 0.22 1.72 -1.15
C ILE A 77 0.56 1.28 0.27
N TYR A 78 0.51 2.20 1.22
CA TYR A 78 0.80 1.90 2.62
C TYR A 78 -0.05 2.74 3.57
N TYR A 79 -0.17 2.27 4.80
CA TYR A 79 -0.81 3.05 5.86
C TYR A 79 0.26 3.81 6.64
N ASN A 80 0.10 5.12 6.74
CA ASN A 80 0.94 5.98 7.53
C ASN A 80 0.30 6.19 8.92
N PHE A 81 0.89 5.55 9.93
CA PHE A 81 0.48 5.67 11.32
C PHE A 81 0.69 7.08 11.90
N GLY A 82 1.57 7.88 11.30
CA GLY A 82 1.88 9.23 11.76
C GLY A 82 0.73 10.21 11.52
N ASP A 83 -0.01 10.06 10.42
CA ASP A 83 -1.13 10.94 10.06
C ASP A 83 -2.50 10.23 10.00
N GLY A 84 -2.51 8.90 10.16
CA GLY A 84 -3.72 8.09 10.17
C GLY A 84 -4.37 7.97 8.80
N ARG A 85 -3.56 7.90 7.74
CA ARG A 85 -4.03 7.85 6.35
C ARG A 85 -3.40 6.69 5.60
N TRP A 86 -4.16 6.17 4.66
CA TRP A 86 -3.60 5.41 3.55
C TRP A 86 -3.05 6.36 2.51
N TRP A 87 -1.92 5.98 1.92
CA TRP A 87 -1.19 6.72 0.89
C TRP A 87 -1.06 5.84 -0.35
N ILE A 88 -1.18 6.46 -1.54
CA ILE A 88 -0.72 5.91 -2.82
C ILE A 88 0.39 6.82 -3.30
N ASP A 89 1.59 6.27 -3.39
CA ASP A 89 2.79 6.96 -3.82
C ASP A 89 3.21 6.45 -5.20
N GLY A 90 3.72 7.36 -6.03
CA GLY A 90 4.26 7.01 -7.34
C GLY A 90 5.63 6.32 -7.27
N PRO A 91 6.19 5.91 -8.42
CA PRO A 91 7.51 5.25 -8.52
C PRO A 91 8.68 6.04 -7.95
N ASP A 92 8.54 7.36 -7.89
CA ASP A 92 9.51 8.30 -7.35
C ASP A 92 9.36 8.53 -5.84
N GLY A 93 8.39 7.87 -5.19
CA GLY A 93 8.10 8.03 -3.77
C GLY A 93 7.29 9.28 -3.42
N LYS A 94 6.80 10.03 -4.42
CA LYS A 94 5.95 11.18 -4.17
C LYS A 94 4.51 10.73 -3.92
N GLY A 95 3.91 11.31 -2.88
CA GLY A 95 2.51 11.06 -2.57
C GLY A 95 1.57 11.60 -3.65
N MET A 96 0.72 10.73 -4.17
CA MET A 96 -0.28 11.05 -5.18
C MET A 96 -1.67 11.17 -4.55
N TYR A 97 -2.08 10.17 -3.77
CA TYR A 97 -3.39 10.15 -3.14
C TYR A 97 -3.32 9.77 -1.68
N VAL A 98 -4.23 10.33 -0.88
CA VAL A 98 -4.41 9.97 0.52
C VAL A 98 -5.88 9.77 0.86
N VAL A 99 -6.19 8.79 1.69
CA VAL A 99 -7.53 8.63 2.28
C VAL A 99 -7.40 8.44 3.78
N LYS A 100 -8.22 9.18 4.54
CA LYS A 100 -8.25 9.03 5.99
C LYS A 100 -8.99 7.75 6.35
N ASP A 101 -8.43 6.99 7.27
CA ASP A 101 -9.05 5.78 7.78
C ASP A 101 -9.20 5.88 9.30
N PHE A 102 -10.44 6.05 9.73
CA PHE A 102 -10.78 6.21 11.14
C PHE A 102 -10.75 4.88 11.90
N GLU A 103 -10.88 3.76 11.18
CA GLU A 103 -10.97 2.42 11.75
C GLU A 103 -9.61 1.71 11.77
N LYS A 104 -8.63 2.24 11.01
CA LYS A 104 -7.32 1.61 10.78
C LYS A 104 -7.46 0.22 10.16
N ALA A 105 -8.52 0.01 9.38
CA ALA A 105 -8.89 -1.26 8.79
C ALA A 105 -7.71 -1.89 8.06
N ASP A 106 -7.53 -3.21 8.10
CA ASP A 106 -6.35 -3.90 7.54
C ASP A 106 -6.04 -3.59 6.07
N LYS A 107 -7.07 -3.18 5.31
CA LYS A 107 -7.01 -2.88 3.88
C LYS A 107 -7.38 -1.42 3.62
N PRO A 108 -6.85 -0.83 2.53
CA PRO A 108 -7.22 0.53 2.17
C PRO A 108 -8.72 0.65 1.79
N PRO A 109 -9.35 1.80 2.06
CA PRO A 109 -10.69 2.10 1.58
C PRO A 109 -10.80 2.06 0.06
N GLU A 110 -11.93 1.56 -0.46
CA GLU A 110 -12.17 1.50 -1.90
C GLU A 110 -12.30 2.89 -2.55
N LYS A 111 -12.84 3.86 -1.80
CA LYS A 111 -13.20 5.20 -2.26
C LYS A 111 -12.86 6.25 -1.20
N GLY A 112 -13.01 7.53 -1.56
CA GLY A 112 -12.77 8.67 -0.66
C GLY A 112 -11.35 9.23 -0.72
N TRP A 113 -10.55 8.75 -1.67
CA TRP A 113 -9.20 9.22 -1.94
C TRP A 113 -9.18 10.70 -2.33
N MET A 114 -8.33 11.45 -1.63
CA MET A 114 -8.02 12.84 -1.90
C MET A 114 -6.68 12.92 -2.61
N ARG A 115 -6.67 13.59 -3.75
CA ARG A 115 -5.47 13.95 -4.49
C ARG A 115 -4.63 14.96 -3.72
N LEU A 116 -3.32 14.77 -3.74
CA LEU A 116 -2.36 15.76 -3.28
C LEU A 116 -2.14 16.83 -4.38
N THR A 117 -1.82 18.05 -3.96
CA THR A 117 -1.91 19.27 -4.78
C THR A 117 -1.10 19.22 -6.09
N ASN A 118 -1.67 19.85 -7.14
CA ASN A 118 -1.19 19.96 -8.53
C ASN A 118 -1.40 18.77 -9.48
N MET A 119 -2.27 17.82 -9.13
CA MET A 119 -2.68 16.76 -10.06
C MET A 119 -4.10 16.97 -10.61
N ASP A 120 -4.19 16.94 -11.94
CA ASP A 120 -5.45 16.90 -12.67
C ASP A 120 -6.01 15.47 -12.75
N GLY A 121 -7.33 15.39 -12.90
CA GLY A 121 -8.03 14.12 -13.13
C GLY A 121 -8.70 13.50 -11.90
N PRO A 122 -9.36 12.33 -12.10
CA PRO A 122 -10.18 11.68 -11.10
C PRO A 122 -9.40 11.11 -9.91
N ALA A 123 -10.11 10.92 -8.80
CA ALA A 123 -9.64 10.11 -7.67
C ALA A 123 -9.70 8.61 -8.03
N PRO A 124 -8.77 7.80 -7.50
CA PRO A 124 -8.74 6.37 -7.75
C PRO A 124 -9.93 5.66 -7.11
N GLU A 125 -10.26 4.52 -7.71
CA GLU A 125 -11.02 3.44 -7.07
C GLU A 125 -10.07 2.29 -6.79
N VAL A 126 -10.12 1.75 -5.56
CA VAL A 126 -9.31 0.62 -5.13
C VAL A 126 -10.21 -0.57 -4.93
N VAL A 127 -9.92 -1.67 -5.62
CA VAL A 127 -10.65 -2.94 -5.47
C VAL A 127 -9.74 -3.95 -4.81
N VAL A 128 -10.20 -4.56 -3.72
CA VAL A 128 -9.50 -5.68 -3.09
C VAL A 128 -9.80 -6.95 -3.89
N ILE A 129 -8.76 -7.61 -4.38
CA ILE A 129 -8.86 -8.88 -5.07
C ILE A 129 -8.35 -9.96 -4.11
N THR A 130 -9.19 -10.95 -3.86
CA THR A 130 -8.84 -12.16 -3.12
C THR A 130 -8.84 -13.32 -4.11
N GLU A 131 -7.67 -13.89 -4.35
CA GLU A 131 -7.58 -15.16 -5.07
C GLU A 131 -7.67 -16.27 -4.02
N ASP A 132 -8.78 -17.01 -4.06
CA ASP A 132 -8.89 -18.27 -3.33
C ASP A 132 -8.24 -19.36 -4.19
N GLU A 133 -7.16 -19.98 -3.69
CA GLU A 133 -6.60 -21.20 -4.29
C GLU A 133 -7.53 -22.40 -4.03
N SER A 134 -8.76 -22.32 -4.53
CA SER A 134 -9.75 -23.39 -4.42
C SER A 134 -10.52 -23.51 -5.72
N GLU A 135 -9.84 -23.76 -6.84
CA GLU A 135 -10.41 -24.42 -8.03
C GLU A 135 -9.29 -24.78 -9.03
N LEU A 136 -8.47 -25.79 -8.66
CA LEU A 136 -7.77 -26.67 -9.61
C LEU A 136 -7.94 -28.12 -9.16
#